data_AF-A0A2N4YM96-F1
#
_entry.id   AF-A0A2N4YM96-F1
#
_cell.length_a   1.000
_cell.length_b   1.000
_cell.length_c   1.000
_cell.angle_alpha   90.00
_cell.angle_beta   90.00
_cell.angle_gamma   90.00
#
_symmetry.space_group_name_H-M   'P 1'
#
loop_
_entity.id
_entity.type
_entity.pdbx_description
1 polymer ?
#
loop_
_entity_poly.entity_id
_entity_poly.type
_entity_poly.pdbx_seq_one_letter_code
_entity_poly.pdbx_strand_id
1 'polypeptide(L)'
;MTGPAEQGAALEGLLAAIRSDLRRGDYARLETYSRQLEAGLAGLSDLPQPALARILRAAEGNAACLAAAAQGIRAVRRRLGEIGSAARGEAYDAQGRRLPLAGQHRRLRIESNARDFVEAHQERLNPRRL
;
A
#
# COMPACT_ATOMS: atom_id res chain seq x y z
N MET A 1 -14.72 -31.48 -14.01
CA MET A 1 -15.48 -31.05 -12.83
C MET A 1 -14.56 -31.25 -11.64
N THR A 2 -14.06 -30.18 -11.05
CA THR A 2 -13.19 -30.23 -9.86
C THR A 2 -13.99 -30.85 -8.71
N GLY A 3 -13.44 -31.83 -8.01
CA GLY A 3 -14.18 -32.52 -6.94
C GLY A 3 -14.45 -31.58 -5.75
N PRO A 4 -15.48 -31.84 -4.91
CA PRO A 4 -15.79 -30.98 -3.75
C PRO A 4 -14.58 -30.83 -2.81
N ALA A 5 -13.81 -31.91 -2.59
CA ALA A 5 -12.60 -31.83 -1.78
C ALA A 5 -11.52 -30.90 -2.35
N GLU A 6 -11.31 -30.93 -3.67
CA GLU A 6 -10.35 -30.06 -4.37
C GLU A 6 -10.80 -28.59 -4.33
N GLN A 7 -12.11 -28.35 -4.44
CA GLN A 7 -12.68 -27.01 -4.35
C GLN A 7 -12.50 -26.41 -2.95
N GLY A 8 -12.73 -27.22 -1.90
CA GLY A 8 -12.47 -26.80 -0.52
C GLY A 8 -11.00 -26.45 -0.30
N ALA A 9 -10.08 -27.30 -0.79
CA ALA A 9 -8.64 -27.06 -0.69
C ALA A 9 -8.20 -25.79 -1.46
N ALA A 10 -8.78 -25.54 -2.64
CA ALA A 10 -8.51 -24.33 -3.41
C ALA A 10 -8.96 -23.07 -2.66
N LEU A 11 -10.12 -23.10 -2.00
CA LEU A 11 -10.64 -21.98 -1.22
C LEU A 11 -9.78 -21.73 0.04
N GLU A 12 -9.37 -22.79 0.73
CA GLU A 12 -8.43 -22.69 1.86
C GLU A 12 -7.09 -22.09 1.43
N GLY A 13 -6.56 -22.51 0.27
CA GLY A 13 -5.33 -21.94 -0.31
C GLY A 13 -5.47 -20.46 -0.66
N LEU A 14 -6.61 -20.06 -1.22
CA LEU A 14 -6.92 -18.66 -1.52
C LEU A 14 -6.96 -17.80 -0.26
N LEU A 15 -7.63 -18.29 0.80
CA LEU A 15 -7.67 -17.60 2.10
C LEU A 15 -6.28 -17.50 2.74
N ALA A 16 -5.42 -18.51 2.59
CA ALA A 16 -4.03 -18.46 3.06
C ALA A 16 -3.20 -17.42 2.28
N ALA A 17 -3.38 -17.33 0.96
CA ALA A 17 -2.72 -16.33 0.12
C ALA A 17 -3.11 -14.91 0.52
N ILE A 18 -4.41 -14.65 0.70
CA ILE A 18 -4.93 -13.37 1.22
C ILE A 18 -4.24 -13.03 2.55
N ARG A 19 -4.19 -13.98 3.49
CA ARG A 19 -3.57 -13.75 4.80
C ARG A 19 -2.10 -13.35 4.69
N SER A 20 -1.36 -14.01 3.80
CA SER A 20 0.05 -13.71 3.56
C SER A 20 0.24 -12.27 3.06
N ASP A 21 -0.54 -11.88 2.05
CA ASP A 21 -0.45 -10.56 1.44
C ASP A 21 -0.87 -9.45 2.42
N LEU A 22 -1.94 -9.68 3.20
CA LEU A 22 -2.37 -8.77 4.26
C LEU A 22 -1.29 -8.53 5.32
N ARG A 23 -0.56 -9.58 5.72
CA ARG A 23 0.54 -9.47 6.69
C ARG A 23 1.76 -8.74 6.13
N ARG A 24 1.96 -8.81 4.81
CA ARG A 24 3.03 -8.08 4.10
C ARG A 24 2.64 -6.64 3.78
N GLY A 25 1.36 -6.28 3.94
CA GLY A 25 0.83 -4.99 3.52
C GLY A 25 0.70 -4.86 1.99
N ASP A 26 0.69 -5.97 1.25
CA ASP A 26 0.47 -5.97 -0.19
C ASP A 26 -1.03 -6.08 -0.47
N TYR A 27 -1.61 -4.98 -0.93
CA TYR A 27 -3.05 -4.88 -1.19
C TYR A 27 -3.39 -4.90 -2.68
N ALA A 28 -2.38 -4.98 -3.56
CA ALA A 28 -2.58 -4.86 -5.01
C ALA A 28 -3.48 -5.98 -5.58
N ARG A 29 -3.49 -7.14 -4.91
CA ARG A 29 -4.18 -8.34 -5.38
C ARG A 29 -5.58 -8.53 -4.78
N LEU A 30 -6.01 -7.68 -3.84
CA LEU A 30 -7.29 -7.86 -3.13
C LEU A 30 -8.50 -7.91 -4.06
N GLU A 31 -8.53 -7.10 -5.11
CA GLU A 31 -9.63 -7.12 -6.10
C GLU A 31 -9.70 -8.46 -6.85
N THR A 32 -8.53 -9.01 -7.21
CA THR A 32 -8.44 -10.32 -7.87
C THR A 32 -8.92 -11.42 -6.92
N TYR A 33 -8.53 -11.35 -5.64
CA TYR A 33 -9.00 -12.30 -4.63
C TYR A 33 -10.50 -12.24 -4.40
N SER A 34 -11.12 -11.07 -4.42
CA SER A 34 -12.59 -10.93 -4.30
C SER A 34 -13.31 -11.72 -5.39
N ARG A 35 -12.91 -11.52 -6.66
CA ARG A 35 -13.50 -12.23 -7.80
C ARG A 35 -13.30 -13.75 -7.72
N GLN A 36 -12.12 -14.19 -7.28
CA GLN A 36 -11.83 -15.61 -7.12
C GLN A 36 -12.64 -16.25 -5.99
N LEU A 37 -12.86 -15.53 -4.88
CA LEU A 37 -13.72 -15.97 -3.80
C LEU A 37 -15.17 -16.10 -4.28
N GLU A 38 -15.71 -15.08 -4.92
CA GLU A 38 -17.08 -15.09 -5.47
C GLU A 38 -17.31 -16.27 -6.41
N ALA A 39 -16.36 -16.54 -7.32
CA ALA A 39 -16.43 -17.69 -8.21
C ALA A 39 -16.35 -19.04 -7.46
N GLY A 40 -15.53 -19.10 -6.40
CA GLY A 40 -15.36 -20.31 -5.58
C GLY A 40 -16.54 -20.62 -4.66
N LEU A 41 -17.35 -19.61 -4.30
CA LEU A 41 -18.48 -19.76 -3.36
C LEU A 41 -19.62 -20.62 -3.91
N ALA A 42 -19.78 -20.71 -5.24
CA ALA A 42 -20.89 -21.45 -5.87
C ALA A 42 -20.94 -22.95 -5.51
N GLY A 43 -19.82 -23.54 -5.09
CA GLY A 43 -19.70 -24.96 -4.72
C GLY A 43 -19.61 -25.23 -3.21
N LEU A 44 -19.87 -24.24 -2.35
CA LEU A 44 -19.72 -24.43 -0.90
C LEU A 44 -20.68 -25.47 -0.33
N SER A 45 -21.90 -25.56 -0.87
CA SER A 45 -22.97 -26.42 -0.34
C SER A 45 -22.63 -27.91 -0.40
N ASP A 46 -21.71 -28.30 -1.29
CA ASP A 46 -21.29 -29.69 -1.48
C ASP A 46 -20.12 -30.09 -0.57
N LEU A 47 -19.59 -29.14 0.21
CA LEU A 47 -18.45 -29.38 1.11
C LEU A 47 -18.89 -30.04 2.42
N PRO A 48 -18.08 -30.97 2.96
CA PRO A 48 -18.37 -31.56 4.25
C PRO A 48 -18.22 -30.54 5.38
N GLN A 49 -19.05 -30.65 6.42
CA GLN A 49 -19.08 -29.71 7.55
C GLN A 49 -17.71 -29.37 8.16
N PRO A 50 -16.77 -30.31 8.34
CA PRO A 50 -15.44 -29.98 8.86
C PRO A 50 -14.63 -29.06 7.95
N ALA A 51 -14.79 -29.16 6.63
CA ALA A 51 -14.13 -28.28 5.66
C ALA A 51 -14.73 -26.86 5.72
N LEU A 52 -16.06 -26.76 5.76
CA LEU A 52 -16.76 -25.48 5.94
C LEU A 52 -16.31 -24.76 7.22
N ALA A 53 -16.16 -25.49 8.33
CA ALA A 53 -15.69 -24.91 9.59
C ALA A 53 -14.23 -24.38 9.51
N ARG A 54 -13.34 -25.05 8.75
CA ARG A 54 -11.97 -24.55 8.52
C ARG A 54 -11.97 -23.29 7.66
N ILE A 55 -12.74 -23.29 6.57
CA ILE A 55 -12.90 -22.14 5.68
C ILE A 55 -13.44 -20.94 6.45
N LEU A 56 -14.47 -21.12 7.27
CA LEU A 56 -15.05 -20.05 8.08
C LEU A 56 -14.02 -19.44 9.04
N ARG A 57 -13.28 -20.27 9.80
CA ARG A 57 -12.23 -19.78 10.70
C ARG A 57 -11.12 -19.01 9.96
N ALA A 58 -10.75 -19.47 8.77
CA ALA A 58 -9.76 -18.79 7.95
C ALA A 58 -10.27 -17.42 7.45
N ALA A 59 -11.53 -17.36 7.03
CA ALA A 59 -12.18 -16.12 6.61
C ALA A 59 -12.30 -15.11 7.76
N GLU A 60 -12.70 -15.54 8.96
CA GLU A 60 -12.76 -14.70 10.17
C GLU A 60 -11.38 -14.13 10.53
N GLY A 61 -10.34 -14.95 10.47
CA GLY A 61 -8.96 -14.51 10.69
C GLY A 61 -8.53 -13.41 9.71
N ASN A 62 -8.89 -13.56 8.44
CA ASN A 62 -8.60 -12.55 7.42
C ASN A 62 -9.41 -11.26 7.63
N ALA A 63 -10.67 -11.36 8.04
CA ALA A 63 -11.50 -10.20 8.36
C ALA A 63 -10.89 -9.37 9.51
N ALA A 64 -10.39 -10.03 10.55
CA ALA A 64 -9.68 -9.36 11.64
C ALA A 64 -8.41 -8.64 11.15
N CYS A 65 -7.61 -9.27 10.29
CA CYS A 65 -6.42 -8.65 9.70
C CYS A 65 -6.77 -7.42 8.84
N LEU A 66 -7.80 -7.51 8.01
CA LEU A 66 -8.28 -6.39 7.18
C LEU A 66 -8.77 -5.23 8.04
N ALA A 67 -9.52 -5.51 9.12
CA ALA A 67 -9.99 -4.49 10.04
C ALA A 67 -8.81 -3.73 10.69
N ALA A 68 -7.79 -4.46 11.15
CA ALA A 68 -6.57 -3.88 11.71
C ALA A 68 -5.80 -3.03 10.68
N ALA A 69 -5.64 -3.54 9.45
CA ALA A 69 -5.01 -2.80 8.36
C ALA A 69 -5.76 -1.48 8.06
N ALA A 70 -7.08 -1.54 7.97
CA ALA A 70 -7.91 -0.36 7.72
C ALA A 70 -7.81 0.67 8.86
N GLN A 71 -7.72 0.23 10.12
CA GLN A 71 -7.45 1.12 11.26
C GLN A 71 -6.08 1.80 11.13
N GLY A 72 -5.04 1.06 10.77
CA GLY A 72 -3.69 1.61 10.54
C GLY A 72 -3.67 2.67 9.44
N ILE A 73 -4.29 2.40 8.29
CA ILE A 73 -4.38 3.35 7.17
C ILE A 73 -5.11 4.63 7.60
N ARG A 74 -6.20 4.53 8.35
CA ARG A 74 -6.91 5.70 8.89
C ARG A 74 -6.04 6.52 9.84
N ALA A 75 -5.29 5.86 10.72
CA ALA A 75 -4.37 6.54 11.64
C ALA A 75 -3.27 7.29 10.88
N VAL A 76 -2.69 6.68 9.85
CA VAL A 76 -1.69 7.33 8.98
C VAL A 76 -2.29 8.53 8.26
N ARG A 77 -3.47 8.39 7.65
CA ARG A 77 -4.17 9.51 6.99
C ARG A 77 -4.42 10.67 7.95
N ARG A 78 -4.88 10.38 9.17
CA ARG A 78 -5.07 11.39 10.21
C ARG A 78 -3.76 12.11 10.52
N ARG A 79 -2.67 11.36 10.72
CA ARG A 79 -1.35 11.93 11.03
C ARG A 79 -0.80 12.80 9.90
N LEU A 80 -0.97 12.38 8.65
CA LEU A 80 -0.58 13.19 7.50
C LEU A 80 -1.42 14.47 7.40
N GLY A 81 -2.71 14.40 7.73
CA GLY A 81 -3.58 15.57 7.85
C GLY A 81 -3.09 16.55 8.91
N GLU A 82 -2.74 16.06 10.10
CA GLU A 82 -2.17 16.88 11.19
C GLU A 82 -0.86 17.56 10.76
N ILE A 83 0.08 16.82 10.17
CA ILE A 83 1.36 17.35 9.68
C ILE A 83 1.11 18.41 8.60
N GLY A 84 0.22 18.13 7.64
CA GLY A 84 -0.11 19.08 6.58
C GLY A 84 -0.82 20.34 7.10
N SER A 85 -1.63 20.22 8.15
CA SER A 85 -2.25 21.38 8.81
C SER A 85 -1.25 22.17 9.64
N ALA A 86 -0.34 21.52 10.36
CA ALA A 86 0.74 22.18 11.10
C ALA A 86 1.72 22.89 10.16
N ALA A 87 2.05 22.30 9.01
CA ALA A 87 2.86 22.95 7.97
C ALA A 87 2.16 24.16 7.31
N ARG A 88 0.83 24.23 7.39
CA ARG A 88 0.01 25.36 6.91
C ARG A 88 -0.40 26.35 8.02
N GLY A 89 -0.15 26.01 9.28
CA GLY A 89 -0.57 26.78 10.45
C GLY A 89 0.57 27.65 11.01
N GLU A 90 0.62 28.88 10.51
CA GLU A 90 0.95 30.13 11.21
C GLU A 90 1.86 30.02 12.45
N ALA A 91 3.11 30.47 12.30
CA ALA A 91 3.94 30.78 13.45
C ALA A 91 3.32 31.95 14.21
N TYR A 92 2.96 31.73 15.47
CA TYR A 92 2.68 32.81 16.40
C TYR A 92 4.01 33.43 16.82
N ASP A 93 4.12 34.74 16.73
CA ASP A 93 5.26 35.44 17.32
C ASP A 93 5.24 35.34 18.86
N ALA A 94 6.31 35.77 19.51
CA ALA A 94 6.41 35.76 20.98
C ALA A 94 5.37 36.69 21.67
N GLN A 95 4.59 37.43 20.89
CA GLN A 95 3.55 38.35 21.33
C GLN A 95 2.12 37.83 21.04
N GLY A 96 1.99 36.59 20.57
CA GLY A 96 0.70 35.92 20.33
C GLY A 96 -0.05 36.41 19.10
N ARG A 97 0.62 37.12 18.17
CA ARG A 97 0.00 37.59 16.94
C ARG A 97 0.22 36.61 15.79
N ARG A 98 -0.82 36.43 14.98
CA ARG A 98 -0.82 35.54 13.81
C ARG A 98 0.08 36.14 12.72
N LEU A 99 1.20 35.50 12.40
CA LEU A 99 1.92 35.79 11.17
C LEU A 99 1.41 34.84 10.06
N PRO A 100 0.89 35.35 8.93
CA PRO A 100 0.71 34.50 7.76
C PRO A 100 2.10 34.03 7.33
N LEU A 101 2.32 32.71 7.32
CA LEU A 101 3.49 32.10 6.69
C LEU A 101 3.33 32.19 5.15
N ALA A 102 3.29 33.41 4.64
CA ALA A 102 3.35 33.67 3.21
C ALA A 102 4.80 33.47 2.76
N GLY A 103 5.05 32.33 2.11
CA GLY A 103 6.06 32.22 1.07
C GLY A 103 7.52 32.44 1.50
N GLN A 104 8.08 31.48 2.24
CA GLN A 104 9.52 31.22 2.16
C GLN A 104 9.78 29.81 1.63
N HIS A 105 9.19 29.50 0.46
CA HIS A 105 9.96 28.71 -0.50
C HIS A 105 11.13 29.59 -0.96
N ARG A 106 12.19 29.62 -0.16
CA ARG A 106 13.52 29.90 -0.68
C ARG A 106 13.69 28.86 -1.79
N ARG A 107 13.56 29.32 -3.03
CA ARG A 107 13.93 28.62 -4.26
C ARG A 107 15.34 28.09 -4.01
N LEU A 108 15.45 26.85 -3.52
CA LEU A 108 16.64 26.07 -3.75
C LEU A 108 16.60 25.83 -5.25
N ARG A 109 17.26 26.76 -5.94
CA ARG A 109 17.67 26.66 -7.32
C ARG A 109 18.64 25.48 -7.36
N ILE A 110 18.09 24.26 -7.32
CA ILE A 110 18.77 23.10 -7.86
C ILE A 110 18.67 23.32 -9.35
N GLU A 111 19.57 24.15 -9.87
CA GLU A 111 19.86 24.13 -11.28
C GLU A 111 20.23 22.70 -11.63
N SER A 112 19.40 22.16 -12.51
CA SER A 112 19.53 20.89 -13.18
C SER A 112 20.86 20.82 -13.93
N ASN A 113 21.95 20.48 -13.25
CA ASN A 113 23.17 20.00 -13.88
C ASN A 113 23.14 18.48 -14.05
N ALA A 114 22.08 18.00 -14.69
CA ALA A 114 22.03 16.66 -15.28
C ALA A 114 22.64 16.64 -16.70
N ARG A 115 22.94 17.81 -17.30
CA ARG A 115 23.63 17.90 -18.60
C ARG A 115 25.16 17.96 -18.45
N ASP A 116 25.68 18.71 -17.48
CA ASP A 116 27.13 18.88 -17.30
C ASP A 116 27.87 17.60 -16.85
N PHE A 117 27.18 16.68 -16.16
CA PHE A 117 27.82 15.44 -15.69
C PHE A 117 27.98 14.38 -16.80
N VAL A 118 27.09 14.40 -17.80
CA VAL A 118 27.16 13.46 -18.94
C VAL A 118 28.20 13.94 -19.97
N GLU A 119 28.37 15.25 -20.12
CA GLU A 119 29.34 15.84 -21.06
C GLU A 119 30.78 15.74 -20.53
N ALA A 120 31.00 15.97 -19.22
CA ALA A 120 32.33 15.87 -18.60
C ALA A 120 32.89 14.42 -18.47
N HIS A 121 32.03 13.40 -18.62
CA HIS A 121 32.47 11.99 -18.63
C HIS A 121 32.79 11.45 -20.03
N GLN A 122 32.31 12.09 -21.10
CA GLN A 122 32.63 11.69 -22.48
C GLN A 122 33.98 12.23 -22.98
N GLU A 123 34.45 13.37 -22.46
CA GLU A 123 35.76 13.94 -22.87
C GLU A 123 36.98 13.23 -22.25
N ARG A 124 36.82 12.44 -21.19
CA ARG A 124 37.94 11.66 -20.61
C ARG A 124 38.24 10.35 -21.36
N LEU A 125 37.40 9.94 -22.31
CA LEU A 125 37.53 8.67 -23.02
C LEU A 125 38.00 8.81 -24.48
N ASN A 126 38.36 10.00 -24.97
CA ASN A 126 38.83 10.14 -26.35
C ASN A 126 39.90 11.23 -26.59
N PRO A 127 41.17 11.01 -26.23
CA PRO A 127 42.24 11.99 -26.43
C PRO A 127 42.87 11.91 -27.83
N ARG A 128 42.07 11.85 -28.92
CA ARG A 128 42.57 11.96 -30.31
C ARG A 128 41.56 12.55 -31.28
N ARG A 129 41.39 13.88 -31.24
CA ARG A 129 41.07 14.69 -32.42
C ARG A 129 41.65 16.10 -32.28
N LEU A 130 42.92 16.22 -32.63
CA LEU A 130 43.52 17.20 -33.55
C LEU A 130 45.03 17.08 -33.44
#